data_AF-A5D3I3-F1
#
_entry.id   AF-A5D3I3-F1
#
_cell.length_a   1.000
_cell.length_b   1.000
_cell.length_c   1.000
_cell.angle_alpha   90.00
_cell.angle_beta   90.00
_cell.angle_gamma   90.00
#
_symmetry.space_group_name_H-M   'P 1'
#
loop_
_entity.id
_entity.type
_entity.pdbx_description
1 polymer ?
#
loop_
_entity_poly.entity_id
_entity_poly.type
_entity_poly.pdbx_seq_one_letter_code
_entity_poly.pdbx_strand_id
1 'polypeptide(L)'
;MASGRKSKIVKCDQKVNITATFGSDLMLEGSTAIPNILLKVYNKIGITDFQMMLLIHMFRFCIEEGEVYPTPEMMAEYMHSDPIRIKRELAELLEKEIVGISQYIEESGNRVVNGYDFEPLFLKISDVWAGIRAREIEETEKRLKAAGGYGLAGGSFKYGGTELISIFEKEFGRAISPLEAEQIGQWAEEMGPAIIVEALKRAVIKGKYNFKYINGILLEWKKNNLRTIESILEYEREFQERRLAAKNRRKSEAGPEPGGDGGKSDSKKKAFIRSLYVKC
;
A
#
# COMPACT_ATOMS: atom_id res chain seq x y z
N MET A 1 -36.45 13.47 2.70
CA MET A 1 -35.56 14.65 2.57
C MET A 1 -34.61 14.36 1.43
N ALA A 2 -34.41 15.33 0.54
CA ALA A 2 -33.92 15.13 -0.81
C ALA A 2 -32.46 14.64 -0.84
N SER A 3 -32.26 13.43 -1.37
CA SER A 3 -30.96 12.94 -1.84
C SER A 3 -30.40 13.94 -2.85
N GLY A 4 -29.17 14.40 -2.61
CA GLY A 4 -28.42 15.26 -3.51
C GLY A 4 -28.06 14.51 -4.79
N ARG A 5 -29.03 14.39 -5.71
CA ARG A 5 -28.73 14.02 -7.10
C ARG A 5 -27.77 15.06 -7.66
N LYS A 6 -26.52 14.66 -7.92
CA LYS A 6 -25.62 15.41 -8.80
C LYS A 6 -26.42 15.86 -10.01
N SER A 7 -26.40 17.17 -10.29
CA SER A 7 -27.10 17.80 -11.38
C SER A 7 -26.74 17.08 -12.68
N LYS A 8 -27.69 16.37 -13.29
CA LYS A 8 -27.45 15.63 -14.53
C LYS A 8 -27.25 16.64 -15.65
N ILE A 9 -26.00 16.87 -16.07
CA ILE A 9 -25.66 17.76 -17.18
C ILE A 9 -26.06 17.04 -18.47
N VAL A 10 -27.24 17.37 -19.00
CA VAL A 10 -27.74 16.78 -20.24
C VAL A 10 -27.29 17.65 -21.42
N LYS A 11 -26.55 17.06 -22.35
CA LYS A 11 -26.11 17.72 -23.58
C LYS A 11 -27.29 17.83 -24.54
N CYS A 12 -27.83 19.04 -24.73
CA CYS A 12 -29.07 19.26 -25.50
C CYS A 12 -28.93 19.09 -27.02
N ASP A 13 -27.70 19.14 -27.55
CA ASP A 13 -27.47 19.31 -28.98
C ASP A 13 -26.74 18.11 -29.59
N GLN A 14 -27.47 17.03 -29.91
CA GLN A 14 -27.00 16.04 -30.88
C GLN A 14 -28.19 15.20 -31.38
N LYS A 15 -28.36 15.10 -32.71
CA LYS A 15 -29.16 14.02 -33.33
C LYS A 15 -28.67 12.71 -32.71
N VAL A 16 -29.53 12.06 -31.91
CA VAL A 16 -29.15 11.10 -30.87
C VAL A 16 -28.44 9.89 -31.48
N ASN A 17 -27.11 9.94 -31.54
CA ASN A 17 -26.29 8.75 -31.71
C ASN A 17 -26.25 8.08 -30.34
N ILE A 18 -27.19 7.17 -30.08
CA ILE A 18 -27.37 6.47 -28.80
C ILE A 18 -26.05 5.86 -28.32
N THR A 19 -25.20 5.38 -29.23
CA THR A 19 -23.89 4.81 -28.92
C THR A 19 -22.91 5.87 -28.38
N ALA A 20 -22.92 7.08 -28.94
CA ALA A 20 -22.08 8.18 -28.45
C ALA A 20 -22.55 8.72 -27.10
N THR A 21 -23.87 8.75 -26.87
CA THR A 21 -24.46 9.11 -25.58
C THR A 21 -24.12 8.06 -24.52
N PHE A 22 -24.26 6.76 -24.83
CA PHE A 22 -23.88 5.67 -23.94
C PHE A 22 -22.40 5.73 -23.53
N GLY A 23 -21.48 5.96 -24.47
CA GLY A 23 -20.05 6.07 -24.15
C GLY A 23 -19.73 7.27 -23.25
N SER A 24 -20.48 8.37 -23.41
CA SER A 24 -20.35 9.55 -22.53
C SER A 24 -20.87 9.26 -21.13
N ASP A 25 -22.08 8.69 -21.03
CA ASP A 25 -22.71 8.33 -19.75
C ASP A 25 -21.86 7.29 -19.01
N LEU A 26 -21.37 6.26 -19.69
CA LEU A 26 -20.50 5.23 -19.12
C LEU A 26 -19.26 5.83 -18.43
N MET A 27 -18.67 6.86 -19.02
CA MET A 27 -17.50 7.54 -18.43
C MET A 27 -17.89 8.50 -17.30
N LEU A 28 -19.06 9.15 -17.40
CA LEU A 28 -19.55 10.11 -16.40
C LEU A 28 -20.11 9.45 -15.14
N GLU A 29 -20.63 8.22 -15.23
CA GLU A 29 -21.11 7.42 -14.10
C GLU A 29 -19.96 6.87 -13.22
N GLY A 30 -18.70 7.05 -13.65
CA GLY A 30 -17.52 6.74 -12.85
C GLY A 30 -17.15 5.25 -12.80
N SER A 31 -16.22 4.90 -11.92
CA SER A 31 -15.73 3.52 -11.78
C SER A 31 -15.25 3.23 -10.36
N THR A 32 -15.64 2.09 -9.80
CA THR A 32 -15.18 1.68 -8.47
C THR A 32 -13.94 0.80 -8.55
N ALA A 33 -12.80 1.32 -8.10
CA ALA A 33 -11.54 0.56 -8.05
C ALA A 33 -11.40 -0.19 -6.73
N ILE A 34 -11.09 -1.50 -6.80
CA ILE A 34 -10.88 -2.34 -5.63
C ILE A 34 -9.41 -2.76 -5.55
N PRO A 35 -8.72 -2.55 -4.41
CA PRO A 35 -7.35 -3.00 -4.24
C PRO A 35 -7.23 -4.52 -4.43
N ASN A 36 -6.38 -4.97 -5.36
CA ASN A 36 -6.16 -6.39 -5.62
C ASN A 36 -5.73 -7.17 -4.38
N ILE A 37 -5.06 -6.52 -3.44
CA ILE A 37 -4.69 -7.16 -2.18
C ILE A 37 -5.92 -7.54 -1.34
N LEU A 38 -6.94 -6.68 -1.29
CA LEU A 38 -8.20 -6.98 -0.61
C LEU A 38 -8.85 -8.22 -1.25
N LEU A 39 -8.95 -8.25 -2.58
CA LEU A 39 -9.50 -9.41 -3.31
C LEU A 39 -8.72 -10.71 -3.05
N LYS A 40 -7.41 -10.63 -2.81
CA LYS A 40 -6.57 -11.79 -2.50
C LYS A 40 -6.70 -12.28 -1.05
N VAL A 41 -7.17 -11.45 -0.12
CA VAL A 41 -7.11 -11.75 1.32
C VAL A 41 -8.42 -11.61 2.07
N TYR A 42 -9.51 -11.11 1.47
CA TYR A 42 -10.77 -10.85 2.16
C TYR A 42 -11.31 -12.09 2.92
N ASN A 43 -11.26 -13.26 2.29
CA ASN A 43 -11.64 -14.53 2.93
C ASN A 43 -10.75 -14.84 4.15
N LYS A 44 -9.44 -14.58 4.07
CA LYS A 44 -8.49 -14.80 5.18
C LYS A 44 -8.73 -13.89 6.38
N ILE A 45 -9.37 -12.74 6.17
CA ILE A 45 -9.77 -11.80 7.24
C ILE A 45 -11.25 -11.94 7.63
N GLY A 46 -11.91 -13.03 7.21
CA GLY A 46 -13.26 -13.38 7.65
C GLY A 46 -14.40 -12.65 6.92
N ILE A 47 -14.13 -12.05 5.77
CA ILE A 47 -15.13 -11.45 4.88
C ILE A 47 -15.67 -12.55 3.95
N THR A 48 -16.99 -12.65 3.84
CA THR A 48 -17.66 -13.54 2.87
C THR A 48 -17.78 -12.88 1.50
N ASP A 49 -18.01 -13.64 0.43
CA ASP A 49 -18.22 -13.10 -0.92
C ASP A 49 -19.39 -12.10 -0.97
N PHE A 50 -20.44 -12.38 -0.19
CA PHE A 50 -21.57 -11.47 -0.03
C PHE A 50 -21.16 -10.17 0.65
N GLN A 51 -20.42 -10.25 1.76
CA GLN A 51 -19.90 -9.09 2.48
C GLN A 51 -18.88 -8.30 1.63
N MET A 52 -18.12 -8.96 0.76
CA MET A 52 -17.23 -8.30 -0.18
C MET A 52 -18.01 -7.48 -1.22
N MET A 53 -19.09 -8.04 -1.78
CA MET A 53 -19.97 -7.28 -2.68
C MET A 53 -20.61 -6.08 -1.96
N LEU A 54 -21.04 -6.28 -0.71
CA LEU A 54 -21.55 -5.20 0.14
C LEU A 54 -20.51 -4.08 0.31
N LEU A 55 -19.26 -4.41 0.64
CA LEU A 55 -18.17 -3.45 0.76
C LEU A 55 -17.90 -2.69 -0.55
N ILE A 56 -17.98 -3.35 -1.71
CA ILE A 56 -17.83 -2.69 -3.02
C ILE A 56 -18.90 -1.61 -3.21
N HIS A 57 -20.16 -1.93 -2.92
CA HIS A 57 -21.24 -0.94 -2.99
C HIS A 57 -21.06 0.19 -1.98
N MET A 58 -20.62 -0.11 -0.76
CA MET A 58 -20.31 0.92 0.24
C MET A 58 -19.19 1.85 -0.23
N PHE A 59 -18.11 1.32 -0.82
CA PHE A 59 -17.06 2.16 -1.41
C PHE A 59 -17.58 3.04 -2.53
N ARG A 60 -18.41 2.50 -3.43
CA ARG A 60 -19.06 3.25 -4.51
C ARG A 60 -19.90 4.40 -3.94
N PHE A 61 -20.75 4.13 -2.95
CA PHE A 61 -21.58 5.16 -2.32
C PHE A 61 -20.73 6.26 -1.66
N CYS A 62 -19.75 5.88 -0.84
CA CYS A 62 -18.92 6.85 -0.13
C CYS A 62 -18.05 7.69 -1.07
N ILE A 63 -17.47 7.09 -2.11
CA ILE A 63 -16.46 7.73 -2.98
C ILE A 63 -17.13 8.46 -4.15
N GLU A 64 -18.04 7.80 -4.87
CA GLU A 64 -18.63 8.35 -6.10
C GLU A 64 -19.85 9.23 -5.81
N GLU A 65 -20.64 8.89 -4.80
CA GLU A 65 -21.90 9.57 -4.49
C GLU A 65 -21.81 10.50 -3.28
N GLY A 66 -20.73 10.43 -2.49
CA GLY A 66 -20.57 11.20 -1.26
C GLY A 66 -21.53 10.78 -0.14
N GLU A 67 -22.21 9.65 -0.31
CA GLU A 67 -23.08 9.06 0.70
C GLU A 67 -22.21 8.27 1.68
N VAL A 68 -21.85 8.89 2.80
CA VAL A 68 -20.95 8.32 3.80
C VAL A 68 -21.65 7.32 4.73
N TYR A 69 -22.98 7.25 4.71
CA TYR A 69 -23.75 6.34 5.57
C TYR A 69 -24.92 5.67 4.82
N PRO A 70 -24.65 4.94 3.71
CA PRO A 70 -25.69 4.29 2.92
C PRO A 70 -26.53 3.34 3.76
N THR A 71 -27.85 3.43 3.60
CA THR A 71 -28.78 2.57 4.35
C THR A 71 -28.87 1.18 3.73
N PRO A 72 -29.28 0.15 4.49
CA PRO A 72 -29.53 -1.18 3.94
C PRO A 72 -30.52 -1.18 2.76
N GLU A 73 -31.49 -0.27 2.75
CA GLU A 73 -32.45 -0.09 1.66
C GLU A 73 -31.75 0.38 0.38
N MET A 74 -30.85 1.36 0.48
CA MET A 74 -30.08 1.84 -0.67
C MET A 74 -29.20 0.74 -1.28
N MET A 75 -28.60 -0.10 -0.44
CA MET A 75 -27.78 -1.23 -0.91
C MET A 75 -28.62 -2.36 -1.53
N ALA A 76 -29.83 -2.60 -1.00
CA ALA A 76 -30.77 -3.59 -1.53
C ALA A 76 -31.25 -3.26 -2.95
N GLU A 77 -31.22 -2.00 -3.38
CA GLU A 77 -31.57 -1.61 -4.76
C GLU A 77 -30.62 -2.21 -5.82
N TYR A 78 -29.38 -2.52 -5.43
CA TYR A 78 -28.34 -2.99 -6.35
C TYR A 78 -27.88 -4.42 -6.08
N MET A 79 -28.28 -5.00 -4.96
CA MET A 79 -27.95 -6.36 -4.58
C MET A 79 -29.19 -7.26 -4.67
N HIS A 80 -29.02 -8.50 -5.12
CA HIS A 80 -30.09 -9.50 -5.07
C HIS A 80 -30.29 -10.03 -3.64
N SER A 81 -30.71 -9.16 -2.74
CA SER A 81 -30.89 -9.43 -1.31
C SER A 81 -31.91 -8.45 -0.71
N ASP A 82 -32.57 -8.88 0.35
CA ASP A 82 -33.46 -8.02 1.12
C ASP A 82 -32.67 -7.13 2.13
N PRO A 83 -33.25 -5.99 2.55
CA PRO A 83 -32.61 -5.09 3.52
C PRO A 83 -32.33 -5.72 4.89
N ILE A 84 -33.11 -6.72 5.32
CA ILE A 84 -32.95 -7.37 6.63
C ILE A 84 -31.65 -8.17 6.63
N ARG A 85 -31.41 -8.95 5.58
CA ARG A 85 -30.14 -9.66 5.40
C ARG A 85 -28.98 -8.67 5.32
N ILE A 86 -29.06 -7.63 4.50
CA ILE A 86 -27.99 -6.63 4.39
C ILE A 86 -27.66 -6.01 5.75
N LYS A 87 -28.68 -5.64 6.53
CA LYS A 87 -28.51 -5.10 7.88
C LYS A 87 -27.78 -6.08 8.81
N ARG A 88 -28.11 -7.37 8.75
CA ARG A 88 -27.42 -8.41 9.53
C ARG A 88 -25.95 -8.53 9.13
N GLU A 89 -25.67 -8.62 7.83
CA GLU A 89 -24.30 -8.74 7.31
C GLU A 89 -23.45 -7.51 7.63
N LEU A 90 -24.05 -6.31 7.60
CA LEU A 90 -23.41 -5.08 8.04
C LEU A 90 -23.11 -5.09 9.54
N ALA A 91 -24.04 -5.59 10.38
CA ALA A 91 -23.80 -5.74 11.81
C ALA A 91 -22.64 -6.70 12.09
N GLU A 92 -22.54 -7.81 11.34
CA GLU A 92 -21.39 -8.72 11.44
C GLU A 92 -20.08 -8.06 11.01
N LEU A 93 -20.08 -7.23 9.95
CA LEU A 93 -18.90 -6.48 9.53
C LEU A 93 -18.43 -5.47 10.58
N LEU A 94 -19.37 -4.84 11.31
CA LEU A 94 -19.07 -3.96 12.44
C LEU A 94 -18.51 -4.76 13.63
N GLU A 95 -19.14 -5.89 13.97
CA GLU A 95 -18.69 -6.76 15.08
C GLU A 95 -17.29 -7.34 14.83
N LYS A 96 -16.99 -7.72 13.58
CA LYS A 96 -15.66 -8.19 13.16
C LYS A 96 -14.62 -7.08 13.10
N GLU A 97 -14.98 -5.83 13.37
CA GLU A 97 -14.14 -4.64 13.20
C GLU A 97 -13.58 -4.54 11.77
N ILE A 98 -14.35 -4.95 10.77
CA ILE A 98 -13.99 -4.75 9.36
C ILE A 98 -14.46 -3.37 8.92
N VAL A 99 -15.65 -2.97 9.34
CA VAL A 99 -16.18 -1.62 9.18
C VAL A 99 -16.30 -0.98 10.57
N GLY A 100 -16.05 0.32 10.67
CA GLY A 100 -16.27 1.13 11.85
C GLY A 100 -17.36 2.19 11.62
N ILE A 101 -17.68 2.96 12.66
CA ILE A 101 -18.52 4.16 12.56
C ILE A 101 -17.70 5.34 13.09
N SER A 102 -17.56 6.35 12.26
CA SER A 102 -16.83 7.58 12.57
C SER A 102 -17.71 8.81 12.35
N GLN A 103 -17.31 9.94 12.91
CA GLN A 103 -18.00 11.22 12.78
C GLN A 103 -17.33 12.07 11.70
N TYR A 104 -18.13 12.62 10.79
CA TYR A 104 -17.73 13.49 9.69
C TYR A 104 -18.38 14.86 9.86
N ILE A 105 -17.68 15.92 9.45
CA ILE A 105 -18.22 17.28 9.46
C ILE A 105 -18.67 17.61 8.03
N GLU A 106 -19.93 17.96 7.87
CA GLU A 106 -20.46 18.40 6.59
C GLU A 106 -19.97 19.82 6.26
N GLU A 107 -19.30 19.98 5.11
CA GLU A 107 -18.65 21.24 4.69
C GLU A 107 -19.61 22.43 4.65
N SER A 108 -20.88 22.20 4.32
CA SER A 108 -21.88 23.27 4.13
C SER A 108 -22.57 23.73 5.42
N GLY A 109 -22.58 22.91 6.48
CA GLY A 109 -23.47 23.11 7.62
C GLY A 109 -22.81 23.10 8.99
N ASN A 110 -21.51 22.80 9.07
CA ASN A 110 -20.78 22.58 10.34
C ASN A 110 -21.48 21.55 11.24
N ARG A 111 -22.23 20.62 10.62
CA ARG A 111 -23.00 19.58 11.29
C ARG A 111 -22.17 18.31 11.33
N VAL A 112 -22.16 17.67 12.49
CA VAL A 112 -21.54 16.36 12.68
C VAL A 112 -22.53 15.28 12.28
N VAL A 113 -22.12 14.40 11.37
CA VAL A 113 -22.89 13.23 10.90
C VAL A 113 -22.07 11.96 11.12
N ASN A 114 -22.74 10.83 11.32
CA ASN A 114 -22.06 9.54 11.36
C ASN A 114 -21.86 9.01 9.94
N GLY A 115 -20.76 8.29 9.72
CA GLY A 115 -20.44 7.62 8.47
C GLY A 115 -19.71 6.30 8.73
N TYR A 116 -19.68 5.42 7.73
CA TYR A 116 -18.87 4.19 7.82
C TYR A 116 -17.39 4.51 7.64
N ASP A 117 -16.58 3.83 8.44
CA ASP A 117 -15.13 3.93 8.44
C ASP A 117 -14.51 2.60 7.99
N PHE A 118 -13.53 2.68 7.09
CA PHE A 118 -12.83 1.51 6.56
C PHE A 118 -11.38 1.42 7.05
N GLU A 119 -10.94 2.33 7.93
CA GLU A 119 -9.64 2.21 8.61
C GLU A 119 -9.44 0.82 9.25
N PRO A 120 -10.43 0.23 9.95
CA PRO A 120 -10.27 -1.11 10.54
C PRO A 120 -10.00 -2.21 9.51
N LEU A 121 -10.67 -2.18 8.35
CA LEU A 121 -10.39 -3.07 7.22
C LEU A 121 -8.94 -2.95 6.75
N PHE A 122 -8.45 -1.73 6.56
CA PHE A 122 -7.09 -1.50 6.05
C PHE A 122 -6.02 -1.96 7.03
N LEU A 123 -6.25 -1.80 8.34
CA LEU A 123 -5.36 -2.34 9.37
C LEU A 123 -5.28 -3.87 9.29
N LYS A 124 -6.42 -4.57 9.19
CA LYS A 124 -6.45 -6.04 9.03
C LYS A 124 -5.75 -6.51 7.75
N ILE A 125 -5.97 -5.82 6.63
CA ILE A 125 -5.27 -6.13 5.36
C ILE A 125 -3.76 -5.95 5.53
N SER A 126 -3.31 -4.88 6.18
CA SER A 126 -1.90 -4.59 6.42
C SER A 126 -1.22 -5.70 7.24
N ASP A 127 -1.88 -6.23 8.26
CA ASP A 127 -1.34 -7.32 9.09
C ASP A 127 -1.17 -8.61 8.28
N VAL A 128 -2.18 -8.99 7.48
CA VAL A 128 -2.09 -10.16 6.62
C VAL A 128 -1.03 -9.97 5.54
N TRP A 129 -0.93 -8.78 4.96
CA TRP A 129 0.10 -8.44 3.99
C TRP A 129 1.50 -8.57 4.58
N ALA A 130 1.73 -8.02 5.77
CA ALA A 130 3.01 -8.12 6.46
C ALA A 130 3.40 -9.58 6.72
N GLY A 131 2.43 -10.43 7.10
CA GLY A 131 2.65 -11.86 7.29
C GLY A 131 2.96 -12.62 6.00
N ILE A 132 2.31 -12.29 4.88
CA ILE A 132 2.64 -12.84 3.56
C ILE A 132 4.06 -12.42 3.18
N ARG A 133 4.37 -11.13 3.34
CA ARG A 133 5.65 -10.56 2.98
C ARG A 133 6.81 -11.14 3.78
N ALA A 134 6.63 -11.35 5.08
CA ALA A 134 7.64 -11.97 5.93
C ALA A 134 7.96 -13.40 5.48
N ARG A 135 6.92 -14.18 5.13
CA ARG A 135 7.09 -15.55 4.60
C ARG A 135 7.81 -15.57 3.26
N GLU A 136 7.47 -14.68 2.34
CA GLU A 136 8.16 -14.54 1.06
C GLU A 136 9.66 -14.25 1.26
N ILE A 137 10.00 -13.34 2.18
CA ILE A 137 11.40 -13.02 2.50
C ILE A 137 12.13 -14.24 3.05
N GLU A 138 11.52 -14.95 4.02
CA GLU A 138 12.12 -16.15 4.62
C GLU A 138 12.33 -17.28 3.59
N GLU A 139 11.36 -17.52 2.71
CA GLU A 139 11.49 -18.52 1.63
C GLU A 139 12.59 -18.13 0.64
N THR A 140 12.70 -16.85 0.32
CA THR A 140 13.75 -16.33 -0.57
C THR A 140 15.13 -16.53 0.07
N GLU A 141 15.29 -16.21 1.36
CA GLU A 141 16.53 -16.46 2.11
C GLU A 141 16.89 -17.94 2.17
N LYS A 142 15.90 -18.83 2.40
CA LYS A 142 16.11 -20.28 2.40
C LYS A 142 16.56 -20.79 1.03
N ARG A 143 15.93 -20.32 -0.05
CA ARG A 143 16.34 -20.66 -1.43
C ARG A 143 17.75 -20.16 -1.75
N LEU A 144 18.11 -18.96 -1.29
CA LEU A 144 19.47 -18.41 -1.46
C LEU A 144 20.51 -19.24 -0.69
N LYS A 145 20.20 -19.68 0.52
CA LYS A 145 21.09 -20.56 1.31
C LYS A 145 21.20 -21.96 0.69
N ALA A 146 20.09 -22.55 0.23
CA ALA A 146 20.04 -23.88 -0.35
C ALA A 146 20.66 -23.97 -1.76
N ALA A 147 20.61 -22.89 -2.55
CA ALA A 147 21.28 -22.80 -3.84
C ALA A 147 22.82 -22.64 -3.74
N GLY A 148 23.42 -22.93 -2.58
CA GLY A 148 24.85 -22.75 -2.33
C GLY A 148 25.22 -21.27 -2.42
N GLY A 149 24.53 -20.43 -1.63
CA GLY A 149 24.54 -18.97 -1.71
C GLY A 149 25.89 -18.43 -2.18
N TYR A 150 25.88 -17.64 -3.24
CA TYR A 150 27.06 -17.08 -3.93
C TYR A 150 28.30 -17.13 -3.05
N GLY A 151 29.08 -18.20 -3.23
CA GLY A 151 30.23 -18.51 -2.38
C GLY A 151 31.18 -17.33 -2.37
N LEU A 152 31.24 -16.64 -1.23
CA LEU A 152 32.35 -15.77 -0.86
C LEU A 152 33.55 -16.66 -0.53
N ALA A 153 34.19 -17.19 -1.57
CA ALA A 153 35.46 -17.90 -1.46
C ALA A 153 36.34 -17.59 -2.68
N GLY A 154 37.10 -16.51 -2.60
CA GLY A 154 38.48 -16.45 -3.12
C GLY A 154 38.73 -16.66 -4.62
N GLY A 155 37.77 -16.41 -5.50
CA GLY A 155 37.97 -16.49 -6.96
C GLY A 155 37.65 -15.17 -7.65
N SER A 156 38.55 -14.69 -8.51
CA SER A 156 38.32 -13.57 -9.42
C SER A 156 37.08 -13.84 -10.31
N PHE A 157 35.95 -13.19 -10.02
CA PHE A 157 34.71 -13.33 -10.81
C PHE A 157 34.51 -12.10 -11.71
N LYS A 158 34.51 -12.34 -13.03
CA LYS A 158 34.08 -11.38 -14.06
C LYS A 158 32.59 -11.56 -14.30
N TYR A 159 31.76 -10.63 -13.82
CA TYR A 159 30.37 -10.56 -14.28
C TYR A 159 30.33 -10.07 -15.73
N GLY A 160 29.69 -10.85 -16.61
CA GLY A 160 29.25 -10.39 -17.93
C GLY A 160 27.87 -9.74 -17.82
N GLY A 161 27.57 -8.74 -18.67
CA GLY A 161 26.26 -8.04 -18.65
C GLY A 161 25.05 -8.98 -18.79
N THR A 162 25.21 -10.14 -19.44
CA THR A 162 24.19 -11.19 -19.57
C THR A 162 23.79 -11.83 -18.25
N GLU A 163 24.73 -11.98 -17.30
CA GLU A 163 24.46 -12.59 -16.00
C GLU A 163 23.60 -11.66 -15.11
N LEU A 164 23.90 -10.36 -15.11
CA LEU A 164 23.11 -9.37 -14.39
C LEU A 164 21.66 -9.32 -14.88
N ILE A 165 21.45 -9.36 -16.20
CA ILE A 165 20.11 -9.37 -16.78
C ILE A 165 19.32 -10.57 -16.27
N SER A 166 19.92 -11.77 -16.27
CA SER A 166 19.25 -12.99 -15.78
C SER A 166 18.85 -12.91 -14.29
N ILE A 167 19.68 -12.26 -13.46
CA ILE A 167 19.38 -12.04 -12.04
C ILE A 167 18.19 -11.09 -11.90
N PHE A 168 18.17 -10.00 -12.66
CA PHE A 168 17.05 -9.05 -12.66
C PHE A 168 15.75 -9.70 -13.14
N GLU A 169 15.78 -10.47 -14.23
CA GLU A 169 14.60 -11.17 -14.75
C GLU A 169 14.00 -12.12 -13.72
N LYS A 170 14.85 -12.89 -13.05
CA LYS A 170 14.44 -13.83 -12.01
C LYS A 170 13.79 -13.13 -10.82
N GLU A 171 14.38 -12.03 -10.34
CA GLU A 171 13.86 -11.28 -9.19
C GLU A 171 12.61 -10.44 -9.53
N PHE A 172 12.49 -9.96 -10.77
CA PHE A 172 11.33 -9.20 -11.22
C PHE A 172 10.16 -10.08 -11.65
N GLY A 173 10.41 -11.37 -11.93
CA GLY A 173 9.39 -12.31 -12.42
C GLY A 173 8.89 -11.97 -13.82
N ARG A 174 9.68 -11.25 -14.61
CA ARG A 174 9.38 -10.87 -16.01
C ARG A 174 10.67 -10.71 -16.81
N ALA A 175 10.53 -10.78 -18.12
CA ALA A 175 11.62 -10.42 -19.03
C ALA A 175 12.01 -8.94 -18.86
N ILE A 176 13.30 -8.69 -19.00
CA ILE A 176 13.88 -7.34 -18.96
C ILE A 176 13.81 -6.76 -20.37
N SER A 177 13.31 -5.53 -20.49
CA SER A 177 13.25 -4.86 -21.78
C SER A 177 14.65 -4.45 -22.27
N PRO A 178 14.87 -4.26 -23.59
CA PRO A 178 16.17 -3.84 -24.11
C PRO A 178 16.71 -2.55 -23.47
N LEU A 179 15.83 -1.58 -23.17
CA LEU A 179 16.20 -0.32 -22.49
C LEU A 179 16.64 -0.56 -21.04
N GLU A 180 15.97 -1.48 -20.35
CA GLU A 180 16.34 -1.86 -18.98
C GLU A 180 17.65 -2.64 -18.94
N ALA A 181 17.91 -3.48 -19.94
CA ALA A 181 19.18 -4.19 -20.10
C ALA A 181 20.35 -3.21 -20.34
N GLU A 182 20.14 -2.20 -21.18
CA GLU A 182 21.11 -1.11 -21.38
C GLU A 182 21.38 -0.37 -20.06
N GLN A 183 20.33 -0.05 -19.30
CA GLN A 183 20.46 0.63 -18.01
C GLN A 183 21.24 -0.19 -16.98
N ILE A 184 21.02 -1.52 -16.93
CA ILE A 184 21.81 -2.44 -16.09
C ILE A 184 23.27 -2.42 -16.53
N GLY A 185 23.54 -2.44 -17.83
CA GLY A 185 24.89 -2.36 -18.40
C GLY A 185 25.62 -1.09 -17.98
N GLN A 186 24.96 0.07 -18.07
CA GLN A 186 25.52 1.35 -17.66
C GLN A 186 25.86 1.38 -16.16
N TRP A 187 24.96 0.91 -15.30
CA TRP A 187 25.27 0.80 -13.87
C TRP A 187 26.47 -0.12 -13.62
N ALA A 188 26.59 -1.21 -14.40
CA ALA A 188 27.63 -2.23 -14.23
C ALA A 188 29.01 -1.69 -14.56
N GLU A 189 29.08 -0.86 -15.60
CA GLU A 189 30.28 -0.14 -15.99
C GLU A 189 30.67 0.92 -14.94
N GLU A 190 29.70 1.66 -14.41
CA GLU A 190 29.97 2.76 -13.47
C GLU A 190 30.36 2.32 -12.06
N MET A 191 29.61 1.37 -11.48
CA MET A 191 29.71 1.02 -10.06
C MET A 191 30.25 -0.39 -9.81
N GLY A 192 30.28 -1.21 -10.86
CA GLY A 192 30.64 -2.61 -10.74
C GLY A 192 29.41 -3.52 -10.54
N PRO A 193 29.39 -4.69 -11.19
CA PRO A 193 28.29 -5.65 -11.12
C PRO A 193 27.88 -6.08 -9.70
N ALA A 194 28.86 -6.26 -8.81
CA ALA A 194 28.61 -6.69 -7.44
C ALA A 194 27.77 -5.68 -6.64
N ILE A 195 27.99 -4.38 -6.87
CA ILE A 195 27.26 -3.30 -6.22
C ILE A 195 25.81 -3.26 -6.71
N ILE A 196 25.56 -3.55 -7.98
CA ILE A 196 24.20 -3.57 -8.54
C ILE A 196 23.39 -4.71 -7.97
N VAL A 197 24.00 -5.90 -7.90
CA VAL A 197 23.35 -7.06 -7.28
C VAL A 197 22.97 -6.73 -5.83
N GLU A 198 23.82 -6.00 -5.10
CA GLU A 198 23.53 -5.56 -3.74
C GLU A 198 22.39 -4.51 -3.67
N ALA A 199 22.36 -3.55 -4.59
CA ALA A 199 21.25 -2.59 -4.70
C ALA A 199 19.93 -3.28 -5.05
N LEU A 200 19.96 -4.28 -5.96
CA LEU A 200 18.82 -5.10 -6.31
C LEU A 200 18.30 -5.88 -5.10
N LYS A 201 19.17 -6.59 -4.37
CA LYS A 201 18.79 -7.31 -3.14
C LYS A 201 18.07 -6.39 -2.15
N ARG A 202 18.55 -5.16 -1.96
CA ARG A 202 17.92 -4.19 -1.05
C ARG A 202 16.56 -3.72 -1.53
N ALA A 203 16.42 -3.50 -2.84
CA ALA A 203 15.14 -3.18 -3.45
C ALA A 203 14.13 -4.32 -3.25
N VAL A 204 14.58 -5.57 -3.43
CA VAL A 204 13.82 -6.80 -3.19
C VAL A 204 13.39 -6.89 -1.73
N ILE A 205 14.30 -6.79 -0.77
CA ILE A 205 13.99 -6.86 0.68
C ILE A 205 12.94 -5.80 1.06
N LYS A 206 13.05 -4.58 0.52
CA LYS A 206 12.10 -3.48 0.78
C LYS A 206 10.80 -3.56 -0.02
N GLY A 207 10.62 -4.59 -0.87
CA GLY A 207 9.41 -4.77 -1.70
C GLY A 207 9.23 -3.72 -2.78
N LYS A 208 10.30 -3.05 -3.20
CA LYS A 208 10.29 -1.97 -4.19
C LYS A 208 11.06 -2.39 -5.44
N TYR A 209 10.48 -3.32 -6.19
CA TYR A 209 11.03 -3.90 -7.43
C TYR A 209 10.87 -2.96 -8.64
N ASN A 210 11.43 -1.75 -8.56
CA ASN A 210 11.43 -0.83 -9.69
C ASN A 210 12.80 -0.18 -9.89
N PHE A 211 13.15 0.04 -11.15
CA PHE A 211 14.42 0.61 -11.57
C PHE A 211 14.66 1.99 -10.95
N LYS A 212 13.61 2.79 -10.77
CA LYS A 212 13.69 4.11 -10.12
C LYS A 212 14.22 4.01 -8.68
N TYR A 213 13.78 2.99 -7.94
CA TYR A 213 14.21 2.75 -6.57
C TYR A 213 15.65 2.26 -6.51
N ILE A 214 16.01 1.31 -7.36
CA ILE A 214 17.38 0.79 -7.49
C ILE A 214 18.34 1.94 -7.87
N ASN A 215 17.97 2.76 -8.83
CA ASN A 215 18.74 3.95 -9.22
C ASN A 215 18.94 4.92 -8.05
N GLY A 216 17.91 5.12 -7.22
CA GLY A 216 18.02 5.96 -6.03
C GLY A 216 19.07 5.45 -5.03
N ILE A 217 19.10 4.13 -4.80
CA ILE A 217 20.11 3.49 -3.95
C ILE A 217 21.51 3.68 -4.55
N LEU A 218 21.67 3.42 -5.84
CA LEU A 218 22.96 3.54 -6.52
C LEU A 218 23.47 4.98 -6.53
N LEU A 219 22.59 5.97 -6.74
CA LEU A 219 22.93 7.39 -6.67
C LEU A 219 23.35 7.82 -5.26
N GLU A 220 22.67 7.32 -4.23
CA GLU A 220 23.05 7.57 -2.84
C GLU A 220 24.44 7.02 -2.54
N TRP A 221 24.75 5.81 -2.99
CA TRP A 221 26.07 5.20 -2.81
C TRP A 221 27.16 5.93 -3.60
N LYS A 222 26.86 6.33 -4.84
CA LYS A 222 27.75 7.14 -5.66
C LYS A 222 28.07 8.48 -4.99
N LYS A 223 27.07 9.14 -4.39
CA LYS A 223 27.24 10.40 -3.64
C LYS A 223 28.10 10.25 -2.39
N ASN A 224 27.98 9.12 -1.69
CA ASN A 224 28.78 8.81 -0.50
C ASN A 224 30.11 8.09 -0.84
N ASN A 225 30.45 8.01 -2.13
CA ASN A 225 31.67 7.39 -2.64
C ASN A 225 31.87 5.92 -2.20
N LEU A 226 30.76 5.19 -2.05
CA LEU A 226 30.76 3.78 -1.62
C LEU A 226 30.98 2.89 -2.85
N ARG A 227 32.22 2.39 -3.00
CA ARG A 227 32.64 1.58 -4.14
C ARG A 227 32.95 0.13 -3.81
N THR A 228 32.86 -0.24 -2.53
CA THR A 228 33.10 -1.61 -2.05
C THR A 228 31.91 -2.08 -1.23
N ILE A 229 31.66 -3.39 -1.23
CA ILE A 229 30.57 -3.98 -0.46
C ILE A 229 30.77 -3.71 1.03
N GLU A 230 32.03 -3.74 1.51
CA GLU A 230 32.39 -3.46 2.89
C GLU A 230 32.01 -2.01 3.27
N SER A 231 32.29 -1.03 2.40
CA SER A 231 31.93 0.37 2.65
C SER A 231 30.41 0.57 2.69
N ILE A 232 29.66 -0.18 1.87
CA ILE A 232 28.20 -0.15 1.84
C ILE A 232 27.61 -0.72 3.13
N LEU A 233 28.17 -1.83 3.64
CA LEU A 233 27.74 -2.44 4.89
C LEU A 233 28.00 -1.51 6.09
N GLU A 234 29.17 -0.87 6.12
CA GLU A 234 29.51 0.07 7.20
C GLU A 234 28.62 1.32 7.16
N TYR A 235 28.43 1.89 5.97
CA TYR A 235 27.52 3.01 5.76
C TYR A 235 26.10 2.70 6.25
N GLU A 236 25.63 1.47 6.03
CA GLU A 236 24.31 1.04 6.49
C GLU A 236 24.25 0.85 8.00
N ARG A 237 25.29 0.29 8.63
CA ARG A 237 25.40 0.17 10.09
C ARG A 237 25.30 1.54 10.73
N GLU A 238 26.12 2.49 10.25
CA GLU A 238 26.08 3.88 10.73
C GLU A 238 24.73 4.55 10.50
N PHE A 239 24.09 4.30 9.35
CA PHE A 239 22.78 4.87 9.05
C PHE A 239 21.71 4.34 10.02
N GLN A 240 21.71 3.05 10.35
CA GLN A 240 20.79 2.48 11.35
C GLN A 240 21.08 3.03 12.75
N GLU A 241 22.34 3.12 13.15
CA GLU A 241 22.75 3.68 14.45
C GLU A 241 22.36 5.15 14.58
N ARG A 242 22.59 5.97 13.54
CA ARG A 242 22.15 7.37 13.50
C ARG A 242 20.62 7.47 13.61
N ARG A 243 19.87 6.59 12.96
CA ARG A 243 18.40 6.57 13.02
C ARG A 243 17.88 6.18 14.41
N LEU A 244 18.52 5.20 15.06
CA LEU A 244 18.20 4.79 16.44
C LEU A 244 18.56 5.87 17.45
N ALA A 245 19.73 6.52 17.29
CA ALA A 245 20.18 7.62 18.14
C ALA A 245 19.27 8.85 18.02
N ALA A 246 18.84 9.22 16.81
CA ALA A 246 17.89 10.30 16.58
C ALA A 246 16.50 10.02 17.21
N LYS A 247 16.07 8.75 17.19
CA LYS A 247 14.84 8.31 17.86
C LYS A 247 14.95 8.38 19.38
N ASN A 248 16.12 8.07 19.95
CA ASN A 248 16.38 8.15 21.39
C ASN A 248 16.54 9.60 21.89
N ARG A 249 17.18 10.49 21.12
CA ARG A 249 17.31 11.93 21.48
C ARG A 249 15.96 12.64 21.55
N ARG A 250 15.07 12.38 20.58
CA ARG A 250 13.69 12.88 20.61
C ARG A 250 12.88 12.35 21.80
N LYS A 251 13.30 11.24 22.41
CA LYS A 251 12.65 10.63 23.57
C LYS A 251 13.20 11.17 24.91
N SER A 252 14.44 11.67 24.92
CA SER A 252 15.08 12.27 26.11
C SER A 252 14.85 13.77 26.25
N GLU A 253 14.61 14.48 25.15
CA GLU A 253 14.28 15.93 25.16
C GLU A 253 12.82 16.22 25.55
N ALA A 254 11.96 15.20 25.56
CA ALA A 254 10.64 15.26 26.18
C ALA A 254 10.79 14.91 27.69
N GLY A 255 10.95 15.93 28.53
CA GLY A 255 11.14 15.80 29.99
C GLY A 255 10.00 15.09 30.75
N PRO A 256 10.20 14.75 32.04
CA PRO A 256 9.29 13.90 32.81
C PRO A 256 8.01 14.66 33.21
N GLU A 257 6.86 14.17 32.75
CA GLU A 257 5.55 14.63 33.27
C GLU A 257 5.27 14.06 34.67
N PRO A 258 4.58 14.81 35.56
CA PRO A 258 4.29 14.38 36.91
C PRO A 258 3.31 13.20 36.95
N GLY A 259 3.45 12.41 38.01
CA GLY A 259 2.74 11.16 38.23
C GLY A 259 1.22 11.29 38.22
N GLY A 260 0.60 10.33 37.53
CA GLY A 260 -0.84 10.09 37.47
C GLY A 260 -1.04 8.69 36.93
N ASP A 261 -1.59 7.85 37.79
CA ASP A 261 -1.74 6.40 37.78
C ASP A 261 -2.48 5.82 36.55
N GLY A 262 -2.13 4.57 36.18
CA GLY A 262 -2.87 3.62 35.35
C GLY A 262 -3.37 4.04 33.94
N GLY A 263 -2.72 3.56 32.87
CA GLY A 263 -3.37 3.39 31.54
C GLY A 263 -2.73 4.07 30.30
N LYS A 264 -1.45 4.47 30.34
CA LYS A 264 -0.80 5.34 29.32
C LYS A 264 -0.44 4.72 27.95
N SER A 265 -0.71 3.44 27.67
CA SER A 265 -0.24 2.78 26.42
C SER A 265 -1.11 3.07 25.19
N ASP A 266 -2.43 3.18 25.36
CA ASP A 266 -3.36 3.39 24.23
C ASP A 266 -3.53 4.86 23.84
N SER A 267 -3.45 5.77 24.80
CA SER A 267 -3.61 7.21 24.56
C SER A 267 -2.47 7.79 23.70
N LYS A 268 -1.23 7.32 23.91
CA LYS A 268 -0.06 7.77 23.14
C LYS A 268 -0.04 7.23 21.70
N LYS A 269 -0.56 6.01 21.47
CA LYS A 269 -0.77 5.47 20.12
C LYS A 269 -1.86 6.24 19.36
N LYS A 270 -2.99 6.54 20.01
CA LYS A 270 -4.08 7.36 19.42
C LYS A 270 -3.64 8.78 19.08
N ALA A 271 -2.80 9.41 19.90
CA ALA A 271 -2.29 10.76 19.65
C ALA A 271 -1.27 10.82 18.49
N PHE A 272 -0.42 9.80 18.37
CA PHE A 272 0.57 9.72 17.27
C PHE A 272 -0.10 9.49 15.91
N ILE A 273 -1.14 8.64 15.87
CA ILE A 273 -1.90 8.37 14.63
C ILE A 273 -2.66 9.61 14.17
N ARG A 274 -3.29 10.38 15.08
CA ARG A 274 -3.97 11.66 14.72
C ARG A 274 -3.04 12.70 14.10
N SER A 275 -1.77 12.73 14.48
CA SER A 275 -0.80 13.69 13.94
C SER A 275 -0.37 13.39 12.49
N LEU A 276 -0.65 12.19 11.97
CA LEU A 276 -0.29 11.77 10.62
C LEU A 276 -1.33 12.16 9.56
N TYR A 277 -2.57 12.46 9.97
CA TYR A 277 -3.69 12.69 9.04
C TYR A 277 -4.22 14.13 9.00
N VAL A 278 -3.71 15.05 9.84
CA VAL A 278 -4.09 16.47 9.80
C VAL A 278 -2.94 17.29 9.21
N LYS A 279 -2.69 17.08 7.91
CA LYS A 279 -2.05 18.07 7.02
C LYS A 279 -2.58 17.89 5.59
N CYS A 280 -3.82 18.33 5.40
CA CYS A 280 -4.25 19.09 4.23
C CYS A 280 -5.02 20.30 4.78
#